data_AF-A0A4Q1FPN3-F1
#
_entry.id   AF-A0A4Q1FPN3-F1
#
_cell.length_a   1.000
_cell.length_b   1.000
_cell.length_c   1.000
_cell.angle_alpha   90.00
_cell.angle_beta   90.00
_cell.angle_gamma   90.00
#
_symmetry.space_group_name_H-M   'P 1'
#
loop_
_entity.id
_entity.type
_entity.pdbx_description
1 polymer ?
#
loop_
_entity_poly.entity_id
_entity_poly.type
_entity_poly.pdbx_seq_one_letter_code
_entity_poly.pdbx_strand_id
1 'polypeptide(L)'
;MKKLTIGAALLTSMLTFAQEKDTIKSNNIEEVVVNGRYYKKYVEKQGSSSLRLDEALIKIPQNISIITNKALEDQQVTTLSDGVLRNVAGAQRLEHWGDMYTRVNMRGARAAAFMNGVNVTSNWGPLSEDMSYVDHIEFIKGPSGFLMSNGEPSGIYNIVTKKPTGNSLNGTARVTLGSFNMYRGEADIDSKITDKVAFRLNLMAQNKNSFRDYEFNDRYIINPSIKIDLSDKTTLTAEYIYQKAKMSEVGSAYVFSFQGYKAKPVGYTLTDPGLDPTKVDNNTINVNLQHKFNENWKLTSQLTYVNEYTMGSDLWPSKFEGNYMLRRLNYWEADNTMKFGQIFLNGLVKTGSVSHKILAGLDLGSKKYMADWSQGYNLDKFNEMVMKLSKIMLRIINTGIISIPITMISMEKAAIMDQTILQLICHSTNQNLFL
;
A
#
# COMPACT_ATOMS: atom_id res chain seq x y z
N MET A 1 -44.89 -26.79 -33.62
CA MET A 1 -44.10 -27.78 -32.86
C MET A 1 -43.38 -27.06 -31.72
N LYS A 2 -43.49 -27.67 -30.53
CA LYS A 2 -43.26 -27.19 -29.15
C LYS A 2 -42.38 -25.94 -28.94
N LYS A 3 -43.03 -24.84 -28.51
CA LYS A 3 -42.44 -23.76 -27.71
C LYS A 3 -42.59 -24.14 -26.22
N LEU A 4 -41.54 -23.99 -25.42
CA LEU A 4 -41.61 -24.16 -23.98
C LEU A 4 -41.44 -22.78 -23.32
N THR A 5 -42.57 -22.23 -22.88
CA THR A 5 -42.70 -21.06 -22.00
C THR A 5 -43.04 -21.57 -20.60
N ILE A 6 -42.17 -21.29 -19.62
CA ILE A 6 -42.41 -21.33 -18.18
C ILE A 6 -41.55 -20.19 -17.63
N GLY A 7 -42.02 -19.19 -16.89
CA GLY A 7 -43.26 -19.01 -16.16
C GLY A 7 -42.90 -18.11 -14.97
N ALA A 8 -42.97 -16.79 -15.18
CA ALA A 8 -42.85 -15.79 -14.12
C ALA A 8 -44.17 -15.77 -13.34
N ALA A 9 -44.23 -16.46 -12.21
CA ALA A 9 -45.36 -16.45 -11.30
C ALA A 9 -44.89 -16.80 -9.87
N LEU A 10 -44.46 -15.80 -9.11
CA LEU A 10 -44.27 -15.91 -7.65
C LEU A 10 -44.50 -14.57 -6.92
N LEU A 11 -45.32 -13.69 -7.49
CA LEU A 11 -45.70 -12.39 -6.93
C LEU A 11 -47.22 -12.21 -6.99
N THR A 12 -47.99 -13.00 -6.23
CA THR A 12 -49.37 -12.66 -5.80
C THR A 12 -49.98 -13.79 -4.96
N SER A 13 -49.72 -13.78 -3.65
CA SER A 13 -50.55 -14.33 -2.57
C SER A 13 -49.69 -14.19 -1.31
N MET A 14 -49.95 -13.25 -0.40
CA MET A 14 -51.00 -13.37 0.60
C MET A 14 -51.35 -11.97 1.11
N LEU A 15 -52.54 -11.49 0.76
CA LEU A 15 -53.26 -10.48 1.52
C LEU A 15 -54.45 -11.20 2.14
N THR A 16 -54.31 -11.60 3.40
CA THR A 16 -55.43 -12.04 4.23
C THR A 16 -55.33 -11.34 5.57
N PHE A 17 -56.36 -10.56 5.85
CA PHE A 17 -56.62 -9.93 7.13
C PHE A 17 -56.75 -11.00 8.22
N ALA A 18 -55.87 -10.94 9.21
CA ALA A 18 -56.13 -11.48 10.54
C ALA A 18 -55.96 -10.33 11.52
N GLN A 19 -57.03 -9.56 11.72
CA GLN A 19 -57.11 -8.62 12.83
C GLN A 19 -57.55 -9.43 14.04
N GLU A 20 -56.58 -10.05 14.72
CA GLU A 20 -56.81 -10.71 16.00
C GLU A 20 -57.02 -9.62 17.05
N LYS A 21 -58.15 -9.71 17.76
CA LYS A 21 -58.58 -8.75 18.75
C LYS A 21 -57.80 -9.02 20.03
N ASP A 22 -56.59 -8.47 20.10
CA ASP A 22 -55.68 -8.74 21.20
C ASP A 22 -56.21 -8.14 22.51
N THR A 23 -56.60 -9.02 23.43
CA THR A 23 -57.12 -8.67 24.76
C THR A 23 -56.17 -9.25 25.81
N ILE A 24 -54.90 -8.85 25.77
CA ILE A 24 -53.94 -9.14 26.82
C ILE A 24 -53.33 -7.82 27.28
N LYS A 25 -53.72 -7.37 28.48
CA LYS A 25 -52.96 -6.39 29.25
C LYS A 25 -51.67 -7.05 29.75
N SER A 26 -50.65 -7.08 28.90
CA SER A 26 -49.28 -7.38 29.33
C SER A 26 -48.65 -6.06 29.80
N ASN A 27 -48.40 -5.94 31.10
CA ASN A 27 -47.59 -4.86 31.67
C ASN A 27 -46.08 -5.07 31.49
N ASN A 28 -45.66 -5.96 30.58
CA ASN A 28 -44.26 -6.11 30.20
C ASN A 28 -44.04 -5.38 28.88
N ILE A 29 -43.90 -4.06 28.98
CA ILE A 29 -43.37 -3.26 27.88
C ILE A 29 -41.91 -3.68 27.72
N GLU A 30 -41.54 -4.24 26.56
CA GLU A 30 -40.14 -4.49 26.23
C GLU A 30 -39.37 -3.16 26.30
N GLU A 31 -38.26 -3.15 27.01
CA GLU A 31 -37.37 -2.00 27.05
C GLU A 31 -36.78 -1.77 25.65
N VAL A 32 -37.36 -0.83 24.91
CA VAL A 32 -36.78 -0.36 23.66
C VAL A 32 -35.69 0.65 24.01
N VAL A 33 -34.46 0.16 24.16
CA VAL A 33 -33.28 1.03 24.29
C VAL A 33 -32.99 1.69 22.94
N VAL A 34 -33.55 2.88 22.72
CA VAL A 34 -33.21 3.73 21.59
C VAL A 34 -31.81 4.32 21.81
N ASN A 35 -30.79 3.57 21.41
CA ASN A 35 -29.42 4.07 21.37
C ASN A 35 -29.25 5.01 20.16
N GLY A 36 -29.53 6.30 20.36
CA GLY A 36 -29.12 7.34 19.43
C GLY A 36 -27.60 7.48 19.41
N ARG A 37 -26.91 6.80 18.47
CA ARG A 37 -25.48 7.05 18.25
C ARG A 37 -25.32 8.46 17.70
N TYR A 38 -24.78 9.38 18.48
CA TYR A 38 -24.27 10.64 17.97
C TYR A 38 -23.09 10.32 17.03
N TYR A 39 -23.36 10.27 15.72
CA TYR A 39 -22.48 9.71 14.68
C TYR A 39 -21.26 10.60 14.39
N LYS A 40 -20.21 10.52 15.22
CA LYS A 40 -18.86 10.93 14.80
C LYS A 40 -18.12 9.73 14.22
N LYS A 41 -18.62 9.25 13.07
CA LYS A 41 -18.18 8.02 12.38
C LYS A 41 -16.68 7.95 12.07
N TYR A 42 -16.00 9.10 12.04
CA TYR A 42 -14.60 9.24 11.63
C TYR A 42 -13.70 9.87 12.71
N VAL A 43 -14.18 10.01 13.95
CA VAL A 43 -13.41 10.67 15.03
C VAL A 43 -13.16 9.69 16.16
N GLU A 44 -11.89 9.32 16.33
CA GLU A 44 -11.41 8.62 17.51
C GLU A 44 -10.93 9.60 18.57
N LYS A 45 -11.26 9.32 19.84
CA LYS A 45 -10.88 10.15 20.99
C LYS A 45 -9.74 9.54 21.81
N GLN A 46 -9.41 8.29 21.55
CA GLN A 46 -8.36 7.55 22.22
C GLN A 46 -7.44 6.97 21.15
N GLY A 47 -6.15 6.89 21.45
CA GLY A 47 -5.21 6.17 20.61
C GLY A 47 -5.19 4.67 20.93
N SER A 48 -4.48 3.93 20.10
CA SER A 48 -4.18 2.53 20.31
C SER A 48 -3.28 2.34 21.54
N SER A 49 -3.30 1.13 22.10
CA SER A 49 -2.37 0.76 23.18
C SER A 49 -0.90 0.85 22.74
N SER A 50 -0.64 0.83 21.44
CA SER A 50 0.71 0.89 20.87
C SER A 50 1.35 2.28 20.93
N LEU A 51 0.56 3.34 21.15
CA LEU A 51 1.09 4.67 21.50
C LEU A 51 1.62 4.76 22.94
N ARG A 52 1.42 3.71 23.76
CA ARG A 52 1.84 3.61 25.17
C ARG A 52 1.21 4.62 26.12
N LEU A 53 0.41 5.55 25.60
CA LEU A 53 -0.34 6.53 26.39
C LEU A 53 -1.77 6.06 26.61
N ASP A 54 -2.10 5.82 27.87
CA ASP A 54 -3.45 5.49 28.31
C ASP A 54 -4.20 6.79 28.69
N GLU A 55 -4.45 7.64 27.70
CA GLU A 55 -5.13 8.93 27.88
C GLU A 55 -5.92 9.34 26.63
N ALA A 56 -7.01 10.10 26.83
CA ALA A 56 -7.72 10.73 25.73
C ALA A 56 -6.82 11.70 24.95
N LEU A 57 -6.92 11.70 23.62
CA LEU A 57 -6.07 12.49 22.72
C LEU A 57 -6.06 13.99 23.08
N ILE A 58 -7.18 14.53 23.55
CA ILE A 58 -7.32 15.96 23.93
C ILE A 58 -6.42 16.38 25.10
N LYS A 59 -5.96 15.42 25.92
CA LYS A 59 -5.06 15.67 27.05
C LYS A 59 -3.59 15.40 26.71
N ILE A 60 -3.30 14.87 25.53
CA ILE A 60 -1.94 14.59 25.08
C ILE A 60 -1.43 15.87 24.40
N PRO A 61 -0.32 16.48 24.87
CA PRO A 61 0.24 17.70 24.28
C PRO A 61 1.05 17.40 23.01
N GLN A 62 0.49 16.57 22.12
CA GLN A 62 1.10 16.17 20.86
C GLN A 62 0.05 16.19 19.75
N ASN A 63 0.45 16.61 18.54
CA ASN A 63 -0.47 16.62 17.40
C ASN A 63 -0.62 15.19 16.85
N ILE A 64 -1.71 14.52 17.25
CA ILE A 64 -2.07 13.17 16.81
C ILE A 64 -3.31 13.25 15.94
N SER A 65 -3.29 12.60 14.78
CA SER A 65 -4.44 12.45 13.89
C SER A 65 -4.67 10.98 13.59
N ILE A 66 -5.90 10.51 13.78
CA ILE A 66 -6.25 9.11 13.54
C ILE A 66 -7.12 9.02 12.29
N ILE A 67 -6.69 8.22 11.32
CA ILE A 67 -7.50 7.86 10.16
C ILE A 67 -8.15 6.51 10.44
N THR A 68 -9.43 6.56 10.77
CA THR A 68 -10.24 5.41 11.21
C THR A 68 -10.47 4.40 10.09
N ASN A 69 -10.67 3.12 10.44
CA ASN A 69 -11.10 2.07 9.50
C ASN A 69 -12.26 2.54 8.61
N LYS A 70 -13.27 3.11 9.25
CA LYS A 70 -14.51 3.50 8.59
C LYS A 70 -14.30 4.57 7.52
N ALA A 71 -13.38 5.51 7.75
CA ALA A 71 -12.97 6.51 6.78
C ALA A 71 -12.20 5.88 5.61
N LEU A 72 -11.28 4.94 5.89
CA LEU A 72 -10.55 4.19 4.86
C LEU A 72 -11.51 3.41 3.96
N GLU A 73 -12.50 2.73 4.54
CA GLU A 73 -13.52 2.00 3.81
C GLU A 73 -14.43 2.89 2.97
N ASP A 74 -14.97 3.96 3.55
CA ASP A 74 -15.91 4.85 2.85
C ASP A 74 -15.23 5.61 1.70
N GLN A 75 -13.92 5.85 1.80
CA GLN A 75 -13.09 6.42 0.74
C GLN A 75 -12.50 5.38 -0.21
N GLN A 76 -12.78 4.08 0.01
CA GLN A 76 -12.24 2.95 -0.77
C GLN A 76 -10.71 2.97 -0.87
N VAL A 77 -10.04 3.39 0.20
CA VAL A 77 -8.59 3.39 0.28
C VAL A 77 -8.10 1.95 0.45
N THR A 78 -7.31 1.46 -0.49
CA THR A 78 -6.83 0.07 -0.48
C THR A 78 -5.38 -0.08 -0.05
N THR A 79 -4.55 0.96 -0.18
CA THR A 79 -3.12 0.92 0.15
C THR A 79 -2.69 2.21 0.86
N LEU A 80 -1.63 2.16 1.66
CA LEU A 80 -1.05 3.36 2.28
C LEU A 80 -0.61 4.38 1.22
N SER A 81 -0.17 3.89 0.06
CA SER A 81 0.29 4.71 -1.05
C SER A 81 -0.79 5.62 -1.65
N ASP A 82 -2.07 5.32 -1.52
CA ASP A 82 -3.16 6.11 -2.11
C ASP A 82 -4.21 6.52 -1.08
N GLY A 83 -4.74 7.73 -1.20
CA GLY A 83 -5.88 8.20 -0.42
C GLY A 83 -5.62 8.53 1.06
N VAL A 84 -4.86 7.73 1.81
CA VAL A 84 -4.68 7.90 3.27
C VAL A 84 -4.26 9.33 3.64
N LEU A 85 -3.20 9.83 3.00
CA LEU A 85 -2.60 11.12 3.33
C LEU A 85 -3.48 12.32 2.98
N ARG A 86 -4.52 12.15 2.15
CA ARG A 86 -5.45 13.24 1.80
C ARG A 86 -6.21 13.77 3.01
N ASN A 87 -6.35 12.93 4.05
CA ASN A 87 -7.03 13.29 5.29
C ASN A 87 -6.09 13.84 6.38
N VAL A 88 -4.78 13.93 6.11
CA VAL A 88 -3.78 14.27 7.12
C VAL A 88 -3.09 15.58 6.76
N ALA A 89 -3.49 16.66 7.43
CA ALA A 89 -2.91 17.99 7.21
C ALA A 89 -1.38 17.98 7.46
N GLY A 90 -0.62 18.49 6.51
CA GLY A 90 0.84 18.57 6.59
C GLY A 90 1.58 17.25 6.35
N ALA A 91 0.87 16.19 5.94
CA ALA A 91 1.47 14.97 5.41
C ALA A 91 1.41 14.96 3.87
N GLN A 92 2.44 14.42 3.24
CA GLN A 92 2.53 14.30 1.78
C GLN A 92 3.28 13.02 1.39
N ARG A 93 2.91 12.45 0.24
CA ARG A 93 3.62 11.33 -0.39
C ARG A 93 4.64 11.90 -1.37
N LEU A 94 5.92 11.64 -1.16
CA LEU A 94 6.97 12.07 -2.10
C LEU A 94 7.42 10.97 -3.06
N GLU A 95 7.58 9.75 -2.56
CA GLU A 95 7.97 8.59 -3.36
C GLU A 95 6.94 7.50 -3.16
N HIS A 96 6.66 6.75 -4.23
CA HIS A 96 5.63 5.71 -4.20
C HIS A 96 6.00 4.42 -4.95
N TRP A 97 7.14 4.37 -5.67
CA TRP A 97 7.70 3.19 -6.35
C TRP A 97 6.68 2.11 -6.77
N GLY A 98 5.64 2.47 -7.53
CA GLY A 98 4.61 1.52 -7.98
C GLY A 98 3.77 0.85 -6.87
N ASP A 99 3.53 1.54 -5.76
CA ASP A 99 2.99 1.05 -4.49
C ASP A 99 3.93 0.07 -3.74
N MET A 100 5.17 -0.18 -4.20
CA MET A 100 6.15 -1.00 -3.46
C MET A 100 6.52 -0.34 -2.13
N TYR A 101 6.81 0.95 -2.16
CA TYR A 101 7.28 1.72 -1.01
C TYR A 101 6.60 3.08 -0.98
N THR A 102 6.07 3.49 0.18
CA THR A 102 5.45 4.81 0.36
C THR A 102 6.32 5.69 1.25
N ARG A 103 6.97 6.71 0.66
CA ARG A 103 7.66 7.72 1.46
C ARG A 103 6.67 8.80 1.92
N VAL A 104 6.24 8.67 3.16
CA VAL A 104 5.43 9.68 3.85
C VAL A 104 6.36 10.73 4.43
N ASN A 105 6.13 11.99 4.09
CA ASN A 105 6.75 13.14 4.73
C ASN A 105 5.72 13.91 5.56
N MET A 106 6.13 14.37 6.73
CA MET A 106 5.36 15.29 7.56
C MET A 106 6.20 16.51 7.91
N ARG A 107 5.60 17.71 7.94
CA ARG A 107 6.32 18.97 8.25
C ARG A 107 7.62 19.17 7.45
N GLY A 108 7.65 18.69 6.20
CA GLY A 108 8.79 18.86 5.29
C GLY A 108 9.88 17.77 5.32
N ALA A 109 9.83 16.79 6.23
CA ALA A 109 10.83 15.71 6.31
C ALA A 109 10.18 14.32 6.40
N ARG A 110 10.97 13.26 6.11
CA ARG A 110 10.51 11.86 6.13
C ARG A 110 9.96 11.51 7.50
N ALA A 111 8.75 10.95 7.57
CA ALA A 111 8.21 10.37 8.78
C ALA A 111 8.60 8.89 8.88
N ALA A 112 8.87 8.40 10.08
CA ALA A 112 9.18 6.99 10.27
C ALA A 112 7.91 6.13 10.21
N ALA A 113 8.03 4.96 9.59
CA ALA A 113 7.01 3.93 9.50
C ALA A 113 7.01 3.09 10.78
N PHE A 114 5.86 3.00 11.43
CA PHE A 114 5.63 2.16 12.59
C PHE A 114 4.49 1.19 12.33
N MET A 115 4.59 -0.03 12.87
CA MET A 115 3.51 -1.01 12.87
C MET A 115 3.32 -1.51 14.30
N ASN A 116 2.10 -1.36 14.82
CA ASN A 116 1.73 -1.77 16.18
C ASN A 116 2.73 -1.30 17.25
N GLY A 117 3.32 -0.11 17.13
CA GLY A 117 4.26 0.38 18.15
C GLY A 117 5.75 0.25 17.78
N VAL A 118 6.07 -0.46 16.70
CA VAL A 118 7.45 -0.84 16.35
C VAL A 118 7.91 -0.15 15.08
N ASN A 119 9.12 0.43 15.10
CA ASN A 119 9.70 1.11 13.94
C ASN A 119 10.14 0.08 12.88
N VAL A 120 9.32 -0.09 11.84
CA VAL A 120 9.58 -0.98 10.70
C VAL A 120 10.21 -0.26 9.50
N THR A 121 10.65 0.98 9.67
CA THR A 121 11.34 1.75 8.61
C THR A 121 12.56 0.99 8.10
N SER A 122 12.65 0.81 6.78
CA SER A 122 13.79 0.21 6.09
C SER A 122 14.39 1.19 5.07
N ASN A 123 15.52 0.82 4.46
CA ASN A 123 16.21 1.62 3.44
C ASN A 123 15.27 1.88 2.25
N TRP A 124 14.57 0.85 1.79
CA TRP A 124 13.67 0.88 0.64
C TRP A 124 12.30 0.26 0.96
N GLY A 125 11.86 0.40 2.21
CA GLY A 125 10.67 -0.24 2.73
C GLY A 125 10.17 0.40 4.03
N PRO A 126 9.12 -0.17 4.66
CA PRO A 126 8.53 -1.48 4.35
C PRO A 126 7.70 -1.50 3.06
N LEU A 127 7.36 -2.70 2.57
CA LEU A 127 6.31 -2.87 1.58
C LEU A 127 5.04 -2.11 2.01
N SER A 128 4.49 -1.27 1.13
CA SER A 128 3.29 -0.46 1.42
C SER A 128 2.16 -1.32 1.97
N GLU A 129 1.64 -0.94 3.13
CA GLU A 129 0.60 -1.67 3.85
C GLU A 129 -0.73 -1.63 3.09
N ASP A 130 -1.46 -2.74 3.18
CA ASP A 130 -2.76 -2.91 2.55
C ASP A 130 -3.88 -2.76 3.57
N MET A 131 -4.93 -2.03 3.22
CA MET A 131 -5.98 -1.66 4.18
C MET A 131 -6.87 -2.83 4.61
N SER A 132 -6.75 -4.01 3.98
CA SER A 132 -7.52 -5.22 4.36
C SER A 132 -7.27 -5.65 5.82
N TYR A 133 -6.03 -5.51 6.31
CA TYR A 133 -5.64 -5.89 7.67
C TYR A 133 -5.43 -4.70 8.61
N VAL A 134 -5.49 -3.47 8.09
CA VAL A 134 -5.33 -2.25 8.90
C VAL A 134 -6.65 -1.92 9.59
N ASP A 135 -6.57 -1.65 10.89
CA ASP A 135 -7.71 -1.12 11.64
C ASP A 135 -7.74 0.40 11.51
N HIS A 136 -6.65 1.08 11.85
CA HIS A 136 -6.53 2.51 11.68
C HIS A 136 -5.05 2.93 11.59
N ILE A 137 -4.83 4.18 11.21
CA ILE A 137 -3.50 4.75 11.09
C ILE A 137 -3.41 5.99 11.97
N GLU A 138 -2.39 6.05 12.81
CA GLU A 138 -2.14 7.14 13.74
C GLU A 138 -0.95 7.97 13.24
N PHE A 139 -1.17 9.25 12.96
CA PHE A 139 -0.14 10.19 12.53
C PHE A 139 0.25 11.09 13.69
N ILE A 140 1.49 10.98 14.14
CA ILE A 140 2.05 11.76 15.23
C ILE A 140 3.04 12.76 14.63
N LYS A 141 2.72 14.06 14.67
CA LYS A 141 3.48 15.09 13.96
C LYS A 141 4.51 15.77 14.84
N GLY A 142 5.75 15.82 14.38
CA GLY A 142 6.90 16.37 15.10
C GLY A 142 7.57 15.35 16.03
N PRO A 143 8.61 15.76 16.77
CA PRO A 143 9.42 14.86 17.56
C PRO A 143 8.57 14.08 18.58
N SER A 144 8.60 12.75 18.51
CA SER A 144 7.80 11.85 19.34
C SER A 144 8.62 10.76 20.02
N GLY A 145 9.94 10.95 20.14
CA GLY A 145 10.86 9.97 20.75
C GLY A 145 10.56 9.65 22.22
N PHE A 146 9.79 10.50 22.91
CA PHE A 146 9.33 10.22 24.27
C PHE A 146 8.20 9.17 24.32
N LEU A 147 7.47 8.97 23.21
CA LEU A 147 6.40 7.98 23.09
C LEU A 147 6.93 6.66 22.56
N MET A 148 7.82 6.74 21.58
CA MET A 148 8.22 5.62 20.75
C MET A 148 9.73 5.68 20.52
N SER A 149 10.33 4.54 20.21
CA SER A 149 11.78 4.39 19.97
C SER A 149 12.31 5.34 18.88
N ASN A 150 13.61 5.23 18.56
CA ASN A 150 14.29 6.01 17.53
C ASN A 150 13.40 6.24 16.30
N GLY A 151 13.19 7.51 15.96
CA GLY A 151 12.27 7.95 14.93
C GLY A 151 12.74 9.26 14.30
N GLU A 152 12.02 9.71 13.29
CA GLU A 152 12.37 10.92 12.55
C GLU A 152 11.84 12.18 13.26
N PRO A 153 12.56 13.33 13.21
CA PRO A 153 12.15 14.57 13.88
C PRO A 153 10.85 15.16 13.31
N SER A 154 10.49 14.77 12.09
CA SER A 154 9.23 15.12 11.44
C SER A 154 7.99 14.48 12.10
N GLY A 155 8.20 13.40 12.85
CA GLY A 155 7.17 12.53 13.41
C GLY A 155 7.13 11.15 12.77
N ILE A 156 6.04 10.45 13.05
CA ILE A 156 5.85 9.03 12.71
C ILE A 156 4.42 8.77 12.28
N TYR A 157 4.21 7.72 11.48
CA TYR A 157 2.88 7.14 11.27
C TYR A 157 2.88 5.70 11.78
N ASN A 158 1.89 5.35 12.58
CA ASN A 158 1.74 4.03 13.18
C ASN A 158 0.54 3.33 12.56
N ILE A 159 0.81 2.20 11.90
CA ILE A 159 -0.19 1.29 11.36
C ILE A 159 -0.65 0.39 12.49
N VAL A 160 -1.93 0.50 12.85
CA VAL A 160 -2.55 -0.38 13.85
C VAL A 160 -3.34 -1.44 13.13
N THR A 161 -2.99 -2.70 13.36
CA THR A 161 -3.61 -3.82 12.65
C THR A 161 -4.86 -4.32 13.37
N LYS A 162 -5.77 -4.93 12.62
CA LYS A 162 -6.99 -5.54 13.12
C LYS A 162 -6.66 -6.67 14.08
N LYS A 163 -7.24 -6.62 15.29
CA LYS A 163 -7.12 -7.68 16.30
C LYS A 163 -8.48 -8.34 16.55
N PRO A 164 -8.52 -9.56 17.13
CA PRO A 164 -9.77 -10.21 17.49
C PRO A 164 -10.54 -9.37 18.52
N THR A 165 -11.82 -9.09 18.26
CA THR A 165 -12.61 -8.21 19.14
C THR A 165 -13.14 -8.95 20.37
N GLY A 166 -13.26 -10.28 20.30
CA GLY A 166 -13.90 -11.10 21.33
C GLY A 166 -15.42 -11.14 21.25
N ASN A 167 -16.01 -10.59 20.18
CA ASN A 167 -17.43 -10.72 19.91
C ASN A 167 -17.76 -12.08 19.27
N SER A 168 -19.03 -12.49 19.31
CA SER A 168 -19.52 -13.61 18.51
C SER A 168 -19.26 -13.38 17.01
N LEU A 169 -19.25 -14.45 16.21
CA LEU A 169 -18.96 -14.45 14.77
C LEU A 169 -19.40 -13.15 14.07
N ASN A 170 -18.42 -12.37 13.65
CA ASN A 170 -18.54 -11.10 12.96
C ASN A 170 -17.58 -11.10 11.78
N GLY A 171 -17.95 -10.44 10.68
CA GLY A 171 -17.09 -10.45 9.51
C GLY A 171 -17.65 -9.71 8.33
N THR A 172 -16.81 -9.53 7.33
CA THR A 172 -17.16 -8.86 6.08
C THR A 172 -16.53 -9.60 4.92
N ALA A 173 -17.25 -9.69 3.80
CA ALA A 173 -16.69 -10.05 2.51
C ALA A 173 -16.88 -8.87 1.56
N ARG A 174 -15.87 -8.55 0.76
CA ARG A 174 -15.92 -7.45 -0.20
C ARG A 174 -15.34 -7.89 -1.53
N VAL A 175 -16.02 -7.49 -2.61
CA VAL A 175 -15.50 -7.58 -3.97
C VAL A 175 -15.47 -6.18 -4.53
N THR A 176 -14.31 -5.78 -5.06
CA THR A 176 -14.09 -4.49 -5.70
C THR A 176 -13.71 -4.73 -7.15
N LEU A 177 -14.46 -4.10 -8.05
CA LEU A 177 -14.19 -4.05 -9.48
C LEU A 177 -13.87 -2.61 -9.85
N GLY A 178 -12.82 -2.39 -10.66
CA GLY A 178 -12.37 -1.05 -11.01
C GLY A 178 -11.92 -0.94 -12.45
N SER A 179 -11.63 0.30 -12.85
CA SER A 179 -11.00 0.58 -14.15
C SER A 179 -9.67 -0.14 -14.29
N PHE A 180 -9.21 -0.31 -15.53
CA PHE A 180 -7.93 -0.96 -15.85
C PHE A 180 -7.83 -2.38 -15.30
N ASN A 181 -8.89 -3.18 -15.49
CA ASN A 181 -8.94 -4.58 -15.07
C ASN A 181 -8.60 -4.79 -13.58
N MET A 182 -9.05 -3.89 -12.71
CA MET A 182 -8.85 -4.06 -11.27
C MET A 182 -9.91 -5.02 -10.70
N TYR A 183 -9.45 -6.11 -10.11
CA TYR A 183 -10.26 -7.10 -9.40
C TYR A 183 -9.67 -7.32 -8.02
N ARG A 184 -10.47 -7.15 -6.97
CA ARG A 184 -10.02 -7.35 -5.60
C ARG A 184 -11.08 -8.05 -4.77
N GLY A 185 -10.68 -9.09 -4.06
CA GLY A 185 -11.51 -9.84 -3.11
C GLY A 185 -10.92 -9.76 -1.72
N GLU A 186 -11.77 -9.51 -0.72
CA GLU A 186 -11.38 -9.40 0.69
C GLU A 186 -12.34 -10.20 1.56
N ALA A 187 -11.81 -10.87 2.58
CA ALA A 187 -12.58 -11.49 3.63
C ALA A 187 -11.96 -11.16 4.99
N ASP A 188 -12.81 -10.80 5.95
CA ASP A 188 -12.47 -10.51 7.34
C ASP A 188 -13.40 -11.34 8.21
N ILE A 189 -12.86 -12.28 8.96
CA ILE A 189 -13.62 -13.16 9.85
C ILE A 189 -13.05 -12.97 11.23
N ASP A 190 -13.86 -12.47 12.16
CA ASP A 190 -13.55 -12.32 13.57
C ASP A 190 -14.54 -13.18 14.35
N SER A 191 -14.06 -13.91 15.35
CA SER A 191 -14.94 -14.76 16.13
C SER A 191 -14.33 -15.14 17.46
N LYS A 192 -15.16 -15.08 18.49
CA LYS A 192 -14.94 -15.73 19.78
C LYS A 192 -15.11 -17.25 19.62
N ILE A 193 -14.02 -18.00 19.84
CA ILE A 193 -14.01 -19.48 19.82
C ILE A 193 -14.48 -20.03 21.18
N THR A 194 -13.97 -19.45 22.27
CA THR A 194 -14.33 -19.80 23.65
C THR A 194 -14.40 -18.53 24.50
N ASP A 195 -14.75 -18.64 25.78
CA ASP A 195 -14.71 -17.51 26.71
C ASP A 195 -13.34 -16.86 26.87
N LYS A 196 -12.26 -17.57 26.54
CA LYS A 196 -10.88 -17.10 26.68
C LYS A 196 -10.15 -16.96 25.35
N VAL A 197 -10.74 -17.39 24.24
CA VAL A 197 -10.03 -17.45 22.95
C VAL A 197 -10.88 -16.80 21.88
N ALA A 198 -10.31 -15.81 21.21
CA ALA A 198 -10.86 -15.20 20.01
C ALA A 198 -9.84 -15.26 18.88
N PHE A 199 -10.33 -15.42 17.65
CA PHE A 199 -9.49 -15.43 16.45
C PHE A 199 -10.00 -14.40 15.46
N ARG A 200 -9.09 -13.95 14.60
CA ARG A 200 -9.43 -13.16 13.42
C ARG A 200 -8.59 -13.58 12.24
N LEU A 201 -9.19 -13.64 11.05
CA LEU A 201 -8.53 -13.96 9.79
C LEU A 201 -8.89 -12.91 8.75
N ASN A 202 -7.87 -12.21 8.27
CA ASN A 202 -7.97 -11.30 7.13
C ASN A 202 -7.32 -11.95 5.91
N LEU A 203 -8.07 -12.00 4.81
CA LEU A 203 -7.62 -12.50 3.51
C LEU A 203 -7.85 -11.42 2.45
N MET A 204 -6.88 -11.26 1.55
CA MET A 204 -7.04 -10.39 0.40
C MET A 204 -6.30 -10.94 -0.81
N ALA A 205 -6.94 -10.87 -1.97
CA ALA A 205 -6.30 -11.08 -3.25
C ALA A 205 -6.68 -9.94 -4.20
N GLN A 206 -5.72 -9.42 -4.95
CA GLN A 206 -6.00 -8.45 -6.00
C GLN A 206 -5.19 -8.70 -7.26
N ASN A 207 -5.80 -8.35 -8.38
CA ASN A 207 -5.16 -7.98 -9.62
C ASN A 207 -5.47 -6.50 -9.90
N LYS A 208 -4.46 -5.73 -10.30
CA LYS A 208 -4.61 -4.29 -10.55
C LYS A 208 -3.66 -3.88 -11.67
N ASN A 209 -4.19 -3.62 -12.87
CA ASN A 209 -3.40 -2.99 -13.93
C ASN A 209 -3.49 -1.47 -13.80
N SER A 210 -2.73 -0.79 -14.66
CA SER A 210 -2.65 0.66 -14.71
C SER A 210 -3.32 1.22 -15.97
N PHE A 211 -3.53 2.53 -15.96
CA PHE A 211 -3.84 3.32 -17.15
C PHE A 211 -2.61 3.52 -18.05
N ARG A 212 -1.42 3.18 -17.54
CA ARG A 212 -0.17 3.08 -18.28
C ARG A 212 0.03 1.64 -18.72
N ASP A 213 0.48 1.45 -19.96
CA ASP A 213 0.68 0.12 -20.51
C ASP A 213 1.72 -0.67 -19.70
N TYR A 214 1.53 -1.99 -19.62
CA TYR A 214 2.44 -2.96 -18.99
C TYR A 214 2.71 -2.79 -17.49
N GLU A 215 2.09 -1.81 -16.83
CA GLU A 215 2.16 -1.63 -15.38
C GLU A 215 1.04 -2.37 -14.65
N PHE A 216 1.40 -3.07 -13.57
CA PHE A 216 0.48 -3.83 -12.74
C PHE A 216 0.99 -3.96 -11.30
N ASN A 217 0.09 -4.27 -10.36
CA ASN A 217 0.39 -4.55 -8.97
C ASN A 217 -0.57 -5.61 -8.40
N ASP A 218 -0.18 -6.87 -8.52
CA ASP A 218 -0.89 -8.01 -7.95
C ASP A 218 -0.45 -8.23 -6.50
N ARG A 219 -1.41 -8.49 -5.61
CA ARG A 219 -1.13 -8.72 -4.19
C ARG A 219 -1.96 -9.85 -3.62
N TYR A 220 -1.37 -10.56 -2.67
CA TYR A 220 -2.04 -11.56 -1.87
C TYR A 220 -1.64 -11.42 -0.40
N ILE A 221 -2.62 -11.51 0.50
CA ILE A 221 -2.42 -11.36 1.94
C ILE A 221 -3.17 -12.45 2.69
N ILE A 222 -2.49 -13.01 3.68
CA ILE A 222 -3.08 -13.81 4.75
C ILE A 222 -2.62 -13.22 6.08
N ASN A 223 -3.57 -12.84 6.92
CA ASN A 223 -3.28 -12.32 8.24
C ASN A 223 -4.17 -13.00 9.30
N PRO A 224 -3.75 -14.16 9.83
CA PRO A 224 -4.36 -14.75 11.01
C PRO A 224 -3.86 -14.06 12.29
N SER A 225 -4.77 -13.89 13.24
CA SER A 225 -4.45 -13.45 14.59
C SER A 225 -5.31 -14.18 15.62
N ILE A 226 -4.75 -14.34 16.82
CA ILE A 226 -5.40 -15.00 17.95
C ILE A 226 -5.18 -14.17 19.21
N LYS A 227 -6.21 -14.08 20.03
CA LYS A 227 -6.21 -13.45 21.34
C LYS A 227 -6.62 -14.51 22.36
N ILE A 228 -5.79 -14.69 23.38
CA ILE A 228 -5.96 -15.68 24.45
C ILE A 228 -5.89 -14.97 25.80
N ASP A 229 -6.96 -15.03 26.56
CA ASP A 229 -6.98 -14.62 27.95
C ASP A 229 -6.43 -15.77 28.81
N LEU A 230 -5.13 -15.70 29.12
CA LEU A 230 -4.42 -16.68 29.95
C LEU A 230 -4.93 -16.67 31.40
N SER A 231 -5.41 -15.51 31.86
CA SER A 231 -6.14 -15.30 33.11
C SER A 231 -7.00 -14.03 33.01
N ASP A 232 -7.78 -13.72 34.03
CA ASP A 232 -8.58 -12.49 34.10
C ASP A 232 -7.72 -11.20 34.07
N LYS A 233 -6.40 -11.34 34.26
CA LYS A 233 -5.43 -10.25 34.32
C LYS A 233 -4.39 -10.29 33.20
N THR A 234 -4.31 -11.38 32.44
CA THR A 234 -3.25 -11.61 31.46
C THR A 234 -3.83 -12.00 30.11
N THR A 235 -3.55 -11.19 29.09
CA THR A 235 -3.97 -11.44 27.71
C THR A 235 -2.75 -11.54 26.80
N LEU A 236 -2.70 -12.60 26.00
CA LEU A 236 -1.74 -12.80 24.92
C LEU A 236 -2.43 -12.57 23.58
N THR A 237 -1.83 -11.79 22.70
CA THR A 237 -2.26 -11.63 21.30
C THR A 237 -1.10 -11.98 20.39
N ALA A 238 -1.31 -12.89 19.44
CA ALA A 238 -0.33 -13.24 18.42
C ALA A 238 -0.94 -12.99 17.03
N GLU A 239 -0.11 -12.51 16.12
CA GLU A 239 -0.49 -12.17 14.75
C GLU A 239 0.64 -12.56 13.81
N TYR A 240 0.25 -13.09 12.66
CA TYR A 240 1.14 -13.28 11.52
C TYR A 240 0.57 -12.56 10.31
N ILE A 241 1.39 -11.84 9.56
CA ILE A 241 1.03 -11.19 8.30
C ILE A 241 1.96 -11.75 7.24
N TYR A 242 1.38 -12.46 6.28
CA TYR A 242 2.03 -12.81 5.04
C TYR A 242 1.50 -11.89 3.95
N GLN A 243 2.39 -11.16 3.29
CA GLN A 243 2.06 -10.31 2.16
C GLN A 243 3.01 -10.61 1.00
N LYS A 244 2.43 -11.01 -0.13
CA LYS A 244 3.14 -11.20 -1.39
C LYS A 244 2.70 -10.15 -2.38
N ALA A 245 3.66 -9.52 -3.05
CA ALA A 245 3.39 -8.57 -4.13
C ALA A 245 4.17 -8.94 -5.39
N LYS A 246 3.51 -8.80 -6.53
CA LYS A 246 4.10 -8.96 -7.87
C LYS A 246 3.71 -7.73 -8.69
N MET A 247 4.69 -6.93 -9.08
CA MET A 247 4.44 -5.64 -9.72
C MET A 247 5.44 -5.36 -10.84
N SER A 248 5.14 -4.35 -11.65
CA SER A 248 6.12 -3.80 -12.60
C SER A 248 7.36 -3.25 -11.87
N GLU A 249 8.44 -3.10 -12.61
CA GLU A 249 9.72 -2.62 -12.12
C GLU A 249 9.61 -1.24 -11.45
N VAL A 250 10.50 -0.98 -10.49
CA VAL A 250 10.61 0.34 -9.86
C VAL A 250 11.04 1.34 -10.94
N GLY A 251 10.40 2.52 -10.97
CA GLY A 251 10.68 3.52 -12.00
C GLY A 251 9.69 3.53 -13.17
N SER A 252 8.92 2.45 -13.37
CA SER A 252 7.89 2.32 -14.42
C SER A 252 6.97 3.55 -14.55
N ALA A 253 6.45 4.01 -13.40
CA ALA A 253 5.53 5.14 -13.31
C ALA A 253 6.17 6.53 -13.48
N TYR A 254 7.49 6.64 -13.58
CA TYR A 254 8.19 7.92 -13.65
C TYR A 254 8.40 8.39 -15.09
N VAL A 255 8.24 9.68 -15.31
CA VAL A 255 8.37 10.29 -16.63
C VAL A 255 9.53 11.30 -16.61
N PHE A 256 10.49 11.10 -17.50
CA PHE A 256 11.66 11.96 -17.63
C PHE A 256 11.63 12.68 -18.99
N SER A 257 11.77 14.01 -18.97
CA SER A 257 11.79 14.84 -20.18
C SER A 257 12.45 16.19 -19.94
N PHE A 258 13.19 16.69 -20.94
CA PHE A 258 13.71 18.07 -20.96
C PHE A 258 12.67 19.11 -21.39
N GLN A 259 11.51 18.68 -21.91
CA GLN A 259 10.44 19.59 -22.36
C GLN A 259 9.60 20.14 -21.20
N GLY A 260 9.95 19.80 -19.95
CA GLY A 260 9.23 20.22 -18.74
C GLY A 260 7.97 19.39 -18.49
N TYR A 261 7.02 19.98 -17.76
CA TYR A 261 5.76 19.32 -17.43
C TYR A 261 4.89 19.10 -18.67
N LYS A 262 4.01 18.08 -18.63
CA LYS A 262 3.09 17.72 -19.73
C LYS A 262 3.80 17.32 -21.04
N ALA A 263 5.08 16.94 -20.97
CA ALA A 263 5.84 16.51 -22.15
C ALA A 263 5.39 15.16 -22.75
N LYS A 264 4.68 14.34 -21.98
CA LYS A 264 4.20 13.01 -22.38
C LYS A 264 2.71 12.86 -22.08
N PRO A 265 1.97 12.04 -22.84
CA PRO A 265 0.57 11.75 -22.55
C PRO A 265 0.42 11.02 -21.22
N VAL A 266 -0.79 11.05 -20.65
CA VAL A 266 -1.08 10.45 -19.34
C VAL A 266 -0.75 8.96 -19.31
N GLY A 267 -1.07 8.21 -20.37
CA GLY A 267 -0.79 6.76 -20.46
C GLY A 267 0.67 6.39 -20.80
N TYR A 268 1.60 7.36 -20.86
CA TYR A 268 2.99 7.06 -21.18
C TYR A 268 3.65 6.21 -20.10
N THR A 269 4.34 5.14 -20.52
CA THR A 269 5.14 4.26 -19.68
C THR A 269 6.55 4.14 -20.22
N LEU A 270 7.50 3.89 -19.33
CA LEU A 270 8.87 3.46 -19.69
C LEU A 270 9.04 1.94 -19.67
N THR A 271 8.05 1.23 -19.13
CA THR A 271 8.07 -0.22 -18.95
C THR A 271 8.17 -0.93 -20.28
N ASP A 272 8.92 -2.03 -20.27
CA ASP A 272 9.00 -2.97 -21.37
C ASP A 272 8.24 -4.25 -20.99
N PRO A 273 7.33 -4.76 -21.84
CA PRO A 273 6.54 -5.96 -21.54
C PRO A 273 7.38 -7.23 -21.34
N GLY A 274 8.63 -7.25 -21.78
CA GLY A 274 9.54 -8.38 -21.64
C GLY A 274 10.26 -8.45 -20.29
N LEU A 275 10.05 -7.48 -19.39
CA LEU A 275 10.72 -7.46 -18.09
C LEU A 275 10.09 -8.43 -17.10
N ASP A 276 10.94 -9.10 -16.34
CA ASP A 276 10.49 -9.89 -15.22
C ASP A 276 9.92 -8.99 -14.11
N PRO A 277 8.77 -9.37 -13.51
CA PRO A 277 8.15 -8.60 -12.44
C PRO A 277 9.01 -8.50 -11.18
N THR A 278 8.93 -7.36 -10.50
CA THR A 278 9.41 -7.22 -9.11
C THR A 278 8.51 -8.04 -8.18
N LYS A 279 9.14 -8.90 -7.38
CA LYS A 279 8.49 -9.80 -6.42
C LYS A 279 8.96 -9.45 -5.01
N VAL A 280 7.99 -9.25 -4.12
CA VAL A 280 8.23 -9.02 -2.69
C VAL A 280 7.49 -10.09 -1.89
N ASP A 281 8.21 -10.77 -1.01
CA ASP A 281 7.66 -11.71 -0.04
C ASP A 281 7.96 -11.18 1.37
N ASN A 282 6.91 -10.71 2.06
CA ASN A 282 7.01 -10.12 3.40
C ASN A 282 6.30 -10.99 4.45
N ASN A 283 7.01 -11.29 5.52
CA ASN A 283 6.57 -12.08 6.66
C ASN A 283 6.74 -11.25 7.93
N THR A 284 5.64 -10.94 8.62
CA THR A 284 5.66 -10.23 9.89
C THR A 284 4.99 -11.06 10.98
N ILE A 285 5.66 -11.24 12.12
CA ILE A 285 5.10 -11.87 13.31
C ILE A 285 5.08 -10.83 14.43
N ASN A 286 3.92 -10.66 15.06
CA ASN A 286 3.75 -9.81 16.23
C ASN A 286 3.20 -10.64 17.38
N VAL A 287 3.84 -10.54 18.55
CA VAL A 287 3.36 -11.16 19.80
C VAL A 287 3.28 -10.07 20.86
N ASN A 288 2.13 -9.91 21.49
CA ASN A 288 1.87 -8.91 22.51
C ASN A 288 1.28 -9.59 23.76
N LEU A 289 1.91 -9.38 24.91
CA LEU A 289 1.44 -9.87 26.21
C LEU A 289 1.13 -8.66 27.09
N GLN A 290 -0.08 -8.60 27.60
CA GLN A 290 -0.51 -7.57 28.55
C GLN A 290 -0.85 -8.22 29.88
N HIS A 291 -0.27 -7.71 30.95
CA HIS A 291 -0.57 -8.12 32.31
C HIS A 291 -0.98 -6.93 33.16
N LYS A 292 -2.21 -6.99 33.71
CA LYS A 292 -2.72 -6.01 34.66
C LYS A 292 -2.46 -6.51 36.08
N PHE A 293 -1.53 -5.90 36.80
CA PHE A 293 -1.31 -6.23 38.21
C PHE A 293 -2.53 -5.84 39.05
N ASN A 294 -3.06 -4.64 38.75
CA ASN A 294 -4.27 -4.05 39.32
C ASN A 294 -4.81 -2.94 38.40
N GLU A 295 -5.79 -2.17 38.85
CA GLU A 295 -6.41 -1.07 38.08
C GLU A 295 -5.42 0.06 37.72
N ASN A 296 -4.34 0.22 38.50
CA ASN A 296 -3.39 1.32 38.36
C ASN A 296 -2.11 0.91 37.62
N TRP A 297 -1.79 -0.38 37.53
CA TRP A 297 -0.51 -0.86 37.01
C TRP A 297 -0.70 -1.94 35.94
N LYS A 298 -0.17 -1.66 34.75
CA LYS A 298 -0.26 -2.52 33.56
C LYS A 298 1.11 -2.64 32.91
N LEU A 299 1.59 -3.87 32.74
CA LEU A 299 2.80 -4.19 31.98
C LEU A 299 2.40 -4.68 30.58
N THR A 300 3.09 -4.17 29.57
CA THR A 300 2.97 -4.64 28.19
C THR A 300 4.33 -5.08 27.69
N SER A 301 4.41 -6.28 27.15
CA SER A 301 5.58 -6.83 26.48
C SER A 301 5.22 -7.17 25.03
N GLN A 302 6.09 -6.81 24.09
CA GLN A 302 5.85 -7.01 22.67
C GLN A 302 7.11 -7.52 21.98
N LEU A 303 6.94 -8.49 21.10
CA LEU A 303 7.98 -9.00 20.21
C LEU A 303 7.49 -8.86 18.77
N THR A 304 8.36 -8.36 17.89
CA THR A 304 8.08 -8.22 16.46
C THR A 304 9.24 -8.76 15.66
N TYR A 305 8.93 -9.62 14.69
CA TYR A 305 9.87 -10.14 13.71
C TYR A 305 9.38 -9.79 12.31
N VAL A 306 10.25 -9.23 11.48
CA VAL A 306 9.98 -8.94 10.07
C VAL A 306 11.05 -9.62 9.25
N ASN A 307 10.66 -10.35 8.21
CA ASN A 307 11.54 -10.84 7.17
C ASN A 307 10.90 -10.56 5.81
N GLU A 308 11.58 -9.74 5.03
CA GLU A 308 11.16 -9.30 3.71
C GLU A 308 12.27 -9.62 2.72
N TYR A 309 11.95 -10.39 1.71
CA TYR A 309 12.84 -10.67 0.58
C TYR A 309 12.24 -10.05 -0.68
N THR A 310 13.07 -9.31 -1.40
CA THR A 310 12.70 -8.67 -2.66
C THR A 310 13.68 -9.07 -3.74
N MET A 311 13.14 -9.49 -4.87
CA MET A 311 13.87 -9.66 -6.12
C MET A 311 13.15 -8.84 -7.17
N GLY A 312 13.84 -7.90 -7.79
CA GLY A 312 13.20 -7.01 -8.73
C GLY A 312 14.17 -6.32 -9.65
N SER A 313 13.61 -5.34 -10.34
CA SER A 313 14.38 -4.45 -11.18
C SER A 313 13.94 -3.01 -11.00
N ASP A 314 14.83 -2.11 -11.39
CA ASP A 314 14.55 -0.69 -11.55
C ASP A 314 14.95 -0.20 -12.94
N LEU A 315 14.21 0.79 -13.43
CA LEU A 315 14.38 1.36 -14.75
C LEU A 315 14.52 2.88 -14.64
N TRP A 316 15.74 3.37 -14.89
CA TRP A 316 16.07 4.79 -14.82
C TRP A 316 16.76 5.27 -16.10
N PRO A 317 16.75 6.57 -16.42
CA PRO A 317 17.53 7.11 -17.52
C PRO A 317 19.04 6.93 -17.25
N SER A 318 19.81 6.35 -18.19
CA SER A 318 21.28 6.43 -18.15
C SER A 318 21.79 7.71 -18.79
N LYS A 319 21.28 8.05 -19.97
CA LYS A 319 21.59 9.28 -20.68
C LYS A 319 20.47 9.68 -21.61
N PHE A 320 20.50 10.94 -22.02
CA PHE A 320 19.67 11.47 -23.09
C PHE A 320 20.55 11.85 -24.27
N GLU A 321 20.09 11.48 -25.47
CA GLU A 321 20.68 11.84 -26.76
C GLU A 321 19.63 12.65 -27.54
N GLY A 322 19.65 13.96 -27.35
CA GLY A 322 18.56 14.84 -27.78
C GLY A 322 17.25 14.52 -27.05
N ASN A 323 16.19 14.20 -27.80
CA ASN A 323 14.90 13.78 -27.24
C ASN A 323 14.81 12.26 -27.00
N TYR A 324 15.86 11.50 -27.33
CA TYR A 324 15.91 10.06 -27.11
C TYR A 324 16.52 9.76 -25.74
N MET A 325 15.83 8.96 -24.94
CA MET A 325 16.30 8.55 -23.62
C MET A 325 16.79 7.11 -23.71
N LEU A 326 18.00 6.85 -23.23
CA LEU A 326 18.45 5.50 -22.98
C LEU A 326 18.02 5.07 -21.60
N ARG A 327 17.24 4.00 -21.53
CA ARG A 327 16.84 3.36 -20.28
C ARG A 327 17.95 2.42 -19.81
N ARG A 328 18.28 2.52 -18.53
CA ARG A 328 19.12 1.57 -17.81
C ARG A 328 18.24 0.74 -16.91
N LEU A 329 18.30 -0.56 -17.13
CA LEU A 329 17.65 -1.56 -16.31
C LEU A 329 18.69 -2.09 -15.32
N ASN A 330 18.37 -2.08 -14.03
CA ASN A 330 19.18 -2.74 -13.00
C ASN A 330 18.34 -3.81 -12.34
N TYR A 331 18.87 -5.03 -12.26
CA TYR A 331 18.32 -6.10 -11.44
C TYR A 331 18.98 -6.08 -10.08
N TRP A 332 18.20 -6.34 -9.03
CA TRP A 332 18.68 -6.31 -7.66
C TRP A 332 17.89 -7.27 -6.78
N GLU A 333 18.56 -7.68 -5.71
CA GLU A 333 17.99 -8.49 -4.64
C GLU A 333 18.23 -7.80 -3.29
N ALA A 334 17.28 -7.97 -2.37
CA ALA A 334 17.37 -7.43 -1.03
C ALA A 334 16.73 -8.38 0.00
N ASP A 335 17.45 -8.67 1.07
CA ASP A 335 16.92 -9.27 2.30
C ASP A 335 16.89 -8.23 3.42
N ASN A 336 15.75 -8.13 4.08
CA ASN A 336 15.51 -7.21 5.17
C ASN A 336 14.94 -8.00 6.35
N THR A 337 15.76 -8.16 7.38
CA THR A 337 15.40 -8.90 8.60
C THR A 337 15.44 -7.95 9.79
N MET A 338 14.32 -7.82 10.50
CA MET A 338 14.20 -7.01 11.70
C MET A 338 13.68 -7.81 12.90
N LYS A 339 14.25 -7.55 14.07
CA LYS A 339 13.89 -8.19 15.34
C LYS A 339 13.74 -7.11 16.40
N PHE A 340 12.59 -7.04 17.05
CA PHE A 340 12.33 -6.05 18.11
C PHE A 340 11.72 -6.71 19.34
N GLY A 341 12.13 -6.24 20.50
CA GLY A 341 11.50 -6.49 21.78
C GLY A 341 11.24 -5.16 22.49
N GLN A 342 10.01 -4.98 22.96
CA GLN A 342 9.60 -3.79 23.71
C GLN A 342 8.94 -4.25 25.00
N ILE A 343 9.27 -3.62 26.12
CA ILE A 343 8.59 -3.82 27.40
C ILE A 343 8.34 -2.47 28.04
N PHE A 344 7.11 -2.20 28.44
CA PHE A 344 6.77 -0.95 29.10
C PHE A 344 5.67 -1.12 30.16
N LEU A 345 5.79 -0.30 31.20
CA LEU A 345 4.92 -0.26 32.37
C LEU A 345 4.15 1.06 32.37
N ASN A 346 2.84 0.98 32.44
CA ASN A 346 1.95 2.10 32.73
C ASN A 346 1.54 2.05 34.21
N GLY A 347 1.68 3.17 34.91
CA GLY A 347 1.32 3.34 36.31
C GLY A 347 0.47 4.57 36.56
N LEU A 348 -0.48 4.49 37.49
CA LEU A 348 -1.22 5.64 38.01
C LEU A 348 -1.00 5.75 39.52
N VAL A 349 -0.50 6.89 39.98
CA VAL A 349 -0.28 7.19 41.41
C VAL A 349 -0.92 8.53 41.74
N LYS A 350 -1.64 8.62 42.86
CA LYS A 350 -2.21 9.88 43.35
C LYS A 350 -1.47 10.35 44.59
N THR A 351 -1.05 11.61 44.61
CA THR A 351 -0.45 12.27 45.77
C THR A 351 -1.27 13.52 46.11
N GLY A 352 -2.22 13.39 47.04
CA GLY A 352 -3.16 14.48 47.35
C GLY A 352 -4.03 14.84 46.14
N SER A 353 -4.00 16.11 45.72
CA SER A 353 -4.74 16.62 44.55
C SER A 353 -4.06 16.33 43.20
N VAL A 354 -2.85 15.78 43.20
CA VAL A 354 -2.06 15.54 41.98
C VAL A 354 -2.15 14.07 41.57
N SER A 355 -2.43 13.82 40.29
CA SER A 355 -2.38 12.47 39.69
C SER A 355 -1.15 12.35 38.78
N HIS A 356 -0.34 11.33 39.02
CA HIS A 356 0.86 10.99 38.28
C HIS A 356 0.57 9.81 37.35
N LYS A 357 0.76 10.01 36.04
CA LYS A 357 0.76 8.93 35.06
C LYS A 357 2.20 8.62 34.69
N ILE A 358 2.64 7.41 35.04
CA ILE A 358 4.01 6.95 34.88
C ILE A 358 4.07 6.02 33.68
N LEU A 359 5.00 6.29 32.77
CA LEU A 359 5.38 5.40 31.68
C LEU A 359 6.89 5.16 31.79
N ALA A 360 7.28 3.91 31.92
CA ALA A 360 8.69 3.49 31.87
C ALA A 360 8.80 2.29 30.93
N GLY A 361 9.83 2.26 30.09
CA GLY A 361 9.99 1.16 29.13
C GLY A 361 11.40 1.01 28.57
N LEU A 362 11.63 -0.15 27.98
CA LEU A 362 12.86 -0.55 27.32
C LEU A 362 12.52 -1.11 25.95
N ASP A 363 13.14 -0.55 24.92
CA ASP A 363 13.03 -1.01 23.54
C ASP A 363 14.41 -1.50 23.07
N LEU A 364 14.46 -2.71 22.54
CA LEU A 364 15.64 -3.34 21.97
C LEU A 364 15.30 -3.84 20.57
N GLY A 365 16.26 -3.78 19.66
CA GLY A 365 16.09 -4.42 18.38
C GLY A 365 17.30 -4.34 17.46
N SER A 366 17.23 -5.11 16.40
CA SER A 366 18.20 -5.12 15.30
C SER A 366 17.47 -5.03 13.98
N LYS A 367 18.06 -4.26 13.06
CA LYS A 367 17.67 -4.20 11.65
C LYS A 367 18.88 -4.64 10.84
N LYS A 368 18.71 -5.66 10.01
CA LYS A 368 19.73 -6.13 9.08
C LYS A 368 19.16 -6.02 7.66
N TYR A 369 19.82 -5.22 6.85
CA TYR A 369 19.49 -5.04 5.45
C TYR A 369 20.69 -5.50 4.62
N MET A 370 20.49 -6.45 3.71
CA MET A 370 21.49 -6.98 2.80
C MET A 370 21.00 -6.78 1.38
N ALA A 371 21.77 -6.04 0.58
CA ALA A 371 21.59 -5.92 -0.86
C ALA A 371 22.99 -6.04 -1.47
N ASP A 372 23.40 -7.27 -1.77
CA ASP A 372 24.75 -7.65 -2.16
C ASP A 372 24.92 -7.79 -3.67
N TRP A 373 23.84 -8.03 -4.41
CA TRP A 373 23.86 -8.21 -5.84
C TRP A 373 23.03 -7.14 -6.56
N SER A 374 23.68 -6.44 -7.49
CA SER A 374 22.99 -5.69 -8.54
C SER A 374 23.74 -5.78 -9.87
N GLN A 375 23.00 -5.93 -10.96
CA GLN A 375 23.56 -5.91 -12.32
C GLN A 375 22.75 -4.97 -13.20
N GLY A 376 23.44 -4.09 -13.92
CA GLY A 376 22.81 -3.02 -14.68
C GLY A 376 23.30 -2.92 -16.10
N TYR A 377 22.38 -2.84 -17.05
CA TYR A 377 22.66 -2.70 -18.48
C TYR A 377 21.75 -1.66 -19.10
N ASN A 378 22.22 -1.00 -20.17
CA ASN A 378 21.33 -0.19 -20.98
C ASN A 378 20.41 -1.12 -21.77
N LEU A 379 19.11 -0.97 -21.55
CA LEU A 379 18.07 -1.70 -22.29
C LEU A 379 18.05 -1.23 -23.75
N ASP A 380 18.30 0.06 -23.96
CA ASP A 380 18.31 0.68 -25.27
C ASP A 380 19.74 0.83 -25.82
N LYS A 381 19.90 0.70 -27.14
CA LYS A 381 21.15 1.01 -27.85
C LYS A 381 20.96 2.29 -28.67
N PHE A 382 21.83 3.28 -28.46
CA PHE A 382 21.87 4.44 -29.34
C PHE A 382 22.71 4.13 -30.58
N ASN A 383 22.08 4.09 -31.76
CA ASN A 383 22.79 3.89 -33.02
C ASN A 383 22.98 5.25 -33.74
N GLU A 384 24.15 5.85 -33.58
CA GLU A 384 24.53 7.12 -34.21
C GLU A 384 24.42 7.06 -35.75
N MET A 385 24.75 5.92 -36.36
CA MET A 385 24.78 5.78 -37.81
C MET A 385 23.36 5.88 -38.40
N VAL A 386 22.36 5.26 -37.75
CA VAL A 386 20.95 5.35 -38.16
C VAL A 386 20.43 6.78 -38.03
N MET A 387 20.82 7.51 -36.97
CA MET A 387 20.42 8.91 -36.78
C MET A 387 21.11 9.86 -37.77
N LYS A 388 22.36 9.58 -38.14
CA LYS A 388 23.10 10.37 -39.13
C LYS A 388 22.52 10.14 -40.53
N LEU A 389 22.22 8.88 -40.87
CA LEU A 389 21.55 8.51 -42.13
C LEU A 389 20.14 9.09 -42.22
N SER A 390 19.35 9.10 -41.13
CA SER A 390 18.02 9.70 -41.14
C SER A 390 18.07 11.22 -41.32
N LYS A 391 19.03 11.91 -40.69
CA LYS A 391 19.26 13.35 -40.91
C LYS A 391 19.72 13.65 -42.33
N ILE A 392 20.60 12.82 -42.90
CA ILE A 392 21.06 12.96 -44.30
C ILE A 392 19.88 12.75 -45.26
N MET A 393 19.09 11.69 -45.07
CA MET A 393 17.88 11.42 -45.85
C MET A 393 16.87 12.57 -45.76
N LEU A 394 16.58 13.09 -44.57
CA LEU A 394 15.69 14.24 -44.40
C LEU A 394 16.21 15.49 -45.12
N ARG A 395 17.54 15.70 -45.10
CA ARG A 395 18.19 16.82 -45.78
C ARG A 395 18.09 16.68 -47.29
N ILE A 396 18.33 15.48 -47.84
CA ILE A 396 18.21 15.16 -49.27
C ILE A 396 16.77 15.40 -49.77
N ILE A 397 15.76 14.95 -49.00
CA ILE A 397 14.35 15.16 -49.29
C ILE A 397 14.01 16.67 -49.27
N ASN A 398 14.44 17.41 -48.25
CA ASN A 398 14.17 18.85 -48.14
C ASN A 398 14.95 19.70 -49.16
N THR A 399 16.06 19.21 -49.71
CA THR A 399 16.80 19.88 -50.79
C THR A 399 16.21 19.59 -52.18
N GLY A 400 15.15 18.78 -52.29
CA GLY A 400 14.45 18.53 -53.55
C GLY A 400 15.20 17.63 -54.54
N ILE A 401 16.26 16.95 -54.11
CA ILE A 401 17.13 16.14 -54.97
C ILE A 401 16.49 14.78 -55.31
N ILE A 402 15.56 14.29 -54.48
CA ILE A 402 14.80 13.04 -54.72
C ILE A 402 13.34 13.24 -54.31
N SER A 403 12.41 13.01 -55.24
CA SER A 403 10.97 12.96 -54.97
C SER A 403 10.56 11.53 -54.65
N ILE A 404 10.48 11.19 -53.36
CA ILE A 404 9.94 9.89 -52.90
C ILE A 404 8.48 10.10 -52.48
N PRO A 405 7.52 9.28 -52.93
CA PRO A 405 6.14 9.37 -52.46
C PRO A 405 6.06 9.14 -50.94
N ILE A 406 5.40 10.08 -50.25
CA ILE A 406 5.30 10.20 -48.78
C ILE A 406 4.70 8.95 -48.10
N THR A 407 4.08 8.04 -48.83
CA THR A 407 3.42 6.84 -48.31
C THR A 407 4.37 5.74 -47.80
N MET A 408 5.69 5.84 -47.99
CA MET A 408 6.66 4.79 -47.56
C MET A 408 7.37 5.04 -46.21
N ILE A 409 7.17 6.18 -45.55
CA ILE A 409 7.93 6.50 -44.32
C ILE A 409 7.07 6.25 -43.08
N SER A 410 7.05 5.00 -42.59
CA SER A 410 6.77 4.74 -41.17
C SER A 410 8.08 4.39 -40.46
N MET A 411 8.36 5.08 -39.35
CA MET A 411 9.63 4.94 -38.60
C MET A 411 9.87 3.52 -38.06
N GLU A 412 8.83 2.68 -37.97
CA GLU A 412 8.94 1.28 -37.55
C GLU A 412 9.64 0.38 -38.59
N LYS A 413 9.53 0.67 -39.89
CA LYS A 413 10.14 -0.18 -40.93
C LYS A 413 11.61 0.12 -41.21
N ALA A 414 12.13 1.26 -40.75
CA ALA A 414 13.53 1.63 -40.93
C ALA A 414 14.50 0.75 -40.10
N ALA A 415 14.02 0.06 -39.06
CA ALA A 415 14.81 -0.87 -38.27
C ALA A 415 15.08 -2.21 -38.99
N ILE A 416 14.35 -2.51 -40.06
CA ILE A 416 14.49 -3.72 -40.89
C ILE A 416 14.85 -3.29 -42.32
N MET A 417 15.92 -2.52 -42.47
CA MET A 417 16.48 -2.21 -43.79
C MET A 417 17.76 -3.02 -43.99
N ASP A 418 17.60 -4.13 -44.72
CA ASP A 418 18.67 -5.00 -45.21
C ASP A 418 19.64 -4.23 -46.12
N GLN A 419 20.94 -4.57 -46.08
CA GLN A 419 22.03 -3.91 -46.80
C GLN A 419 21.80 -3.85 -48.32
N THR A 420 20.94 -4.74 -48.82
CA THR A 420 20.55 -4.87 -50.22
C THR A 420 19.82 -3.65 -50.78
N ILE A 421 19.04 -2.92 -49.97
CA ILE A 421 18.33 -1.71 -50.41
C ILE A 421 19.27 -0.49 -50.47
N LEU A 422 20.29 -0.45 -49.61
CA LEU A 422 21.29 0.62 -49.62
C LEU A 422 22.14 0.60 -50.91
N GLN A 423 22.43 -0.59 -51.44
CA GLN A 423 23.13 -0.75 -52.72
C GLN A 423 22.29 -0.27 -53.92
N LEU A 424 20.96 -0.50 -53.89
CA LEU A 424 20.05 -0.04 -54.94
C LEU A 424 19.95 1.48 -55.02
N ILE A 425 20.02 2.19 -53.89
CA ILE A 425 20.01 3.66 -53.86
C ILE A 425 21.35 4.22 -54.35
N CYS A 426 22.48 3.66 -53.92
CA CYS A 426 23.81 4.07 -54.40
C CYS A 426 24.02 3.85 -55.90
N HIS A 427 23.38 2.84 -56.51
CA HIS A 427 23.49 2.60 -57.96
C HIS A 427 22.70 3.62 -58.80
N SER A 428 21.71 4.30 -58.22
CA SER A 428 20.86 5.27 -58.92
C SER A 428 21.44 6.69 -58.95
N THR A 429 22.35 7.03 -58.03
CA THR A 429 23.00 8.35 -57.95
C THR A 429 24.45 8.26 -58.42
N ASN A 430 24.64 8.05 -59.72
CA ASN A 430 25.95 8.17 -60.35
C ASN A 430 26.24 9.66 -60.63
N GLN A 431 26.55 10.43 -59.58
CA GLN A 431 27.20 11.73 -59.72
C GLN A 431 28.29 11.89 -58.67
N ASN A 432 29.52 12.08 -59.19
CA ASN A 432 30.71 12.43 -58.45
C ASN A 432 30.46 13.59 -57.48
N LEU A 433 30.68 13.35 -56.19
CA LEU A 433 31.09 14.38 -55.24
C LEU A 433 32.15 13.80 -54.31
N PHE A 434 33.41 13.89 -54.75
CA PHE A 434 34.55 14.01 -53.85
C PHE A 434 34.64 15.47 -53.41
N LEU A 435 34.33 15.73 -52.13
CA LEU A 435 35.05 16.60 -51.18
C LEU A 435 34.23 16.75 -49.89
#